data_AF-A0A397G4Q8-F1
#
_entry.id   AF-A0A397G4Q8-F1
#
_cell.length_a   1.000
_cell.length_b   1.000
_cell.length_c   1.000
_cell.angle_alpha   90.00
_cell.angle_beta   90.00
_cell.angle_gamma   90.00
#
_symmetry.space_group_name_H-M   'P 1'
#
loop_
_entity.id
_entity.type
_entity.pdbx_description
1 polymer ?
#
loop_
_entity_poly.entity_id
_entity_poly.type
_entity_poly.pdbx_seq_one_letter_code
_entity_poly.pdbx_strand_id
1 'polypeptide(L)'
;MQLRKLHSPKMQSLGGQPIYSAFLFPGGYGLPHGPLSSDDELWAEMEVTLKGVPEDARLRLQNHMPPAAPYTFTHGDLTYVNIMVEDGCLTGIPDWEASGYFPV
;
A
#
# COMPACT_ATOMS: atom_id res chain seq x y z
N MET A 1 16.50 -6.44 12.60
CA MET A 1 15.27 -7.17 12.22
C MET A 1 14.92 -6.75 10.79
N GLN A 2 14.77 -7.67 9.83
CA GLN A 2 14.32 -7.33 8.47
C GLN A 2 12.80 -7.41 8.42
N LEU A 3 12.13 -6.30 8.09
CA LEU A 3 10.66 -6.21 7.99
C LEU A 3 10.08 -7.11 6.89
N ARG A 4 10.91 -7.58 5.94
CA ARG A 4 10.53 -8.56 4.90
C ARG A 4 9.96 -9.88 5.44
N LYS A 5 10.16 -10.19 6.72
CA LYS A 5 9.57 -11.36 7.38
C LYS A 5 8.13 -11.13 7.87
N LEU A 6 7.68 -9.88 7.93
CA LEU A 6 6.31 -9.52 8.30
C LEU A 6 5.47 -9.56 7.03
N HIS A 7 4.93 -10.73 6.73
CA HIS A 7 4.08 -10.94 5.57
C HIS A 7 2.67 -11.36 5.98
N SER A 8 1.71 -11.05 5.12
CA SER A 8 0.32 -11.47 5.25
C SER A 8 -0.14 -12.08 3.92
N PRO A 9 -1.02 -13.10 3.96
CA PRO A 9 -1.67 -13.60 2.75
C PRO A 9 -2.70 -12.61 2.19
N LYS A 10 -3.03 -11.55 2.94
CA LYS A 10 -3.99 -10.51 2.55
C LYS A 10 -3.39 -9.12 2.68
N MET A 11 -3.80 -8.24 1.79
CA MET A 11 -3.59 -6.81 1.88
C MET A 11 -4.56 -6.23 2.92
N GLN A 12 -4.04 -5.86 4.08
CA GLN A 12 -4.83 -5.44 5.25
C GLN A 12 -3.93 -4.68 6.24
N SER A 13 -4.51 -3.97 7.19
CA SER A 13 -3.78 -3.47 8.35
C SER A 13 -3.72 -4.54 9.46
N LEU A 14 -3.10 -4.20 10.60
CA LEU A 14 -2.98 -5.09 11.74
C LEU A 14 -4.36 -5.55 12.24
N GLY A 15 -4.45 -6.82 12.67
CA GLY A 15 -5.72 -7.39 13.15
C GLY A 15 -6.77 -7.62 12.07
N GLY A 16 -6.40 -7.63 10.78
CA GLY A 16 -7.33 -7.85 9.67
C GLY A 16 -8.22 -6.63 9.37
N GLN A 17 -7.82 -5.45 9.84
CA GLN A 17 -8.52 -4.20 9.55
C GLN A 17 -8.26 -3.71 8.12
N PRO A 18 -9.07 -2.80 7.58
CA PRO A 18 -8.80 -2.16 6.30
C PRO A 18 -7.48 -1.39 6.30
N ILE A 19 -6.90 -1.19 5.12
CA ILE A 19 -5.81 -0.24 4.89
C ILE A 19 -6.35 1.12 4.47
N TYR A 20 -5.53 2.15 4.65
CA TYR A 20 -5.81 3.52 4.21
C TYR A 20 -4.63 4.00 3.38
N SER A 21 -4.84 4.25 2.08
CA SER A 21 -3.77 4.72 1.19
C SER A 21 -4.32 5.59 0.08
N ALA A 22 -4.11 6.90 0.19
CA ALA A 22 -4.44 7.86 -0.87
C ALA A 22 -3.47 7.77 -2.07
N PHE A 23 -2.38 7.02 -1.95
CA PHE A 23 -1.38 6.85 -3.00
C PHE A 23 -1.73 5.68 -3.93
N LEU A 24 -2.11 4.53 -3.36
CA LEU A 24 -2.50 3.37 -4.15
C LEU A 24 -3.95 3.47 -4.64
N PHE A 25 -4.82 4.08 -3.83
CA PHE A 25 -6.22 4.37 -4.16
C PHE A 25 -6.43 5.89 -4.18
N PRO A 26 -6.25 6.57 -5.33
CA PRO A 26 -6.32 8.04 -5.43
C PRO A 26 -7.74 8.63 -5.30
N GLY A 27 -8.57 8.10 -4.39
CA GLY A 27 -9.93 8.56 -4.08
C GLY A 27 -10.04 9.54 -2.91
N GLY A 28 -8.96 9.74 -2.14
CA GLY A 28 -8.90 10.64 -0.99
C GLY A 28 -8.35 9.97 0.28
N TYR A 29 -7.95 10.79 1.26
CA TYR A 29 -7.48 10.30 2.56
C TYR A 29 -8.64 9.78 3.43
N GLY A 30 -8.37 8.76 4.25
CA GLY A 30 -9.33 8.22 5.21
C GLY A 30 -10.36 7.23 4.65
N LEU A 31 -10.24 6.86 3.37
CA LEU A 31 -11.06 5.81 2.77
C LEU A 31 -10.49 4.41 3.10
N PRO A 32 -11.29 3.50 3.66
CA PRO A 32 -10.84 2.14 3.97
C PRO A 32 -10.87 1.26 2.72
N HIS A 33 -9.86 0.39 2.58
CA HIS A 33 -9.79 -0.61 1.52
C HIS A 33 -9.45 -2.00 2.06
N GLY A 34 -10.00 -3.03 1.42
CA GLY A 34 -9.77 -4.42 1.79
C GLY A 34 -10.44 -4.85 3.11
N PRO A 35 -10.03 -6.01 3.67
CA PRO A 35 -8.91 -6.85 3.23
C PRO A 35 -9.03 -7.41 1.81
N LEU A 36 -7.92 -7.46 1.07
CA LEU A 36 -7.85 -8.02 -0.30
C LEU A 36 -6.94 -9.23 -0.33
N SER A 37 -7.30 -10.26 -1.09
CA SER A 37 -6.64 -11.57 -1.05
C SER A 37 -6.03 -11.98 -2.40
N SER A 38 -6.20 -11.18 -3.45
CA SER A 38 -5.70 -11.48 -4.80
C SER A 38 -5.38 -10.21 -5.60
N ASP A 39 -4.58 -10.38 -6.67
CA ASP A 39 -4.26 -9.31 -7.62
C ASP A 39 -5.53 -8.79 -8.33
N ASP A 40 -6.51 -9.66 -8.59
CA ASP A 40 -7.80 -9.28 -9.20
C ASP A 40 -8.63 -8.40 -8.26
N GLU A 41 -8.69 -8.73 -6.96
CA GLU A 41 -9.37 -7.91 -5.95
C GLU A 41 -8.68 -6.54 -5.79
N LEU A 42 -7.35 -6.53 -5.79
CA LEU A 42 -6.56 -5.29 -5.78
C LEU A 42 -6.86 -4.43 -7.01
N TRP A 43 -6.83 -5.02 -8.20
CA TRP A 43 -7.12 -4.30 -9.43
C TRP A 43 -8.55 -3.73 -9.43
N ALA A 44 -9.54 -4.53 -9.05
CA ALA A 44 -10.93 -4.09 -9.00
C ALA A 44 -11.12 -2.86 -8.09
N GLU A 45 -10.47 -2.84 -6.92
CA GLU A 45 -10.48 -1.68 -6.01
C GLU A 45 -9.77 -0.45 -6.62
N MET A 46 -8.58 -0.63 -7.21
CA MET A 46 -7.85 0.46 -7.86
C MET A 46 -8.67 1.08 -9.01
N GLU A 47 -9.29 0.24 -9.84
CA GLU A 47 -10.05 0.64 -11.01
C GLU A 47 -11.20 1.61 -10.67
N VAL A 48 -11.80 1.51 -9.48
CA VAL A 48 -12.86 2.41 -9.02
C VAL A 48 -12.43 3.88 -9.09
N THR A 49 -11.19 4.17 -8.70
CA THR A 49 -10.62 5.53 -8.67
C THR A 49 -10.03 5.95 -10.01
N LEU A 50 -9.80 5.00 -10.92
CA LEU A 50 -9.21 5.25 -12.23
C LEU A 50 -10.25 5.51 -13.33
N LYS A 51 -11.55 5.62 -13.02
CA LYS A 51 -12.63 5.80 -14.02
C LYS A 51 -12.44 6.97 -14.99
N GLY A 52 -11.71 8.00 -14.59
CA GLY A 52 -11.37 9.15 -15.46
C GLY A 52 -10.17 8.92 -16.39
N VAL A 53 -9.48 7.79 -16.25
CA VAL A 53 -8.29 7.42 -17.04
C VAL A 53 -8.73 6.64 -18.28
N PRO A 54 -8.18 6.95 -19.47
CA PRO A 54 -8.45 6.19 -20.69
C PRO A 54 -8.27 4.68 -20.50
N GLU A 55 -9.17 3.89 -21.12
CA GLU A 55 -9.18 2.43 -20.96
C GLU A 55 -7.87 1.78 -21.39
N ASP A 56 -7.25 2.24 -22.48
CA ASP A 56 -5.97 1.73 -22.95
C ASP A 56 -4.84 1.97 -21.94
N ALA A 57 -4.86 3.13 -21.26
CA ALA A 57 -3.91 3.42 -20.19
C ALA A 57 -4.16 2.55 -18.94
N ARG A 58 -5.42 2.30 -18.57
CA ARG A 58 -5.77 1.38 -17.47
C ARG A 58 -5.33 -0.05 -17.77
N LEU A 59 -5.62 -0.56 -18.97
CA LEU A 59 -5.18 -1.89 -19.40
C LEU A 59 -3.65 -2.01 -19.42
N ARG A 60 -2.93 -0.96 -19.87
CA ARG A 60 -1.46 -0.94 -19.81
C ARG A 60 -0.97 -0.99 -18.36
N LEU A 61 -1.56 -0.23 -17.45
CA LEU A 61 -1.20 -0.27 -16.04
C LEU A 61 -1.42 -1.67 -15.45
N GLN A 62 -2.60 -2.26 -15.65
CA GLN A 62 -2.94 -3.61 -15.18
C GLN A 62 -1.93 -4.65 -15.67
N ASN A 63 -1.61 -4.63 -16.96
CA ASN A 63 -0.69 -5.60 -17.57
C ASN A 63 0.77 -5.47 -17.09
N HIS A 64 1.14 -4.34 -16.49
CA HIS A 64 2.49 -4.11 -15.95
C HIS A 64 2.53 -4.19 -14.42
N MET A 65 1.40 -4.47 -13.75
CA MET A 65 1.41 -4.70 -12.31
C MET A 65 2.12 -6.01 -12.00
N PRO A 66 3.12 -6.01 -11.10
CA PRO A 66 3.75 -7.24 -10.64
C PRO A 66 2.77 -8.03 -9.75
N PRO A 67 3.02 -9.33 -9.53
CA PRO A 67 2.29 -10.11 -8.55
C PRO A 67 2.32 -9.43 -7.17
N ALA A 68 1.16 -9.31 -6.52
CA ALA A 68 1.05 -8.52 -5.29
C ALA A 68 1.47 -9.29 -4.03
N ALA A 69 1.43 -10.63 -4.10
CA ALA A 69 1.70 -11.51 -2.97
C ALA A 69 3.15 -12.04 -2.95
N PRO A 70 3.74 -12.26 -1.75
CA PRO A 70 3.16 -12.01 -0.43
C PRO A 70 3.17 -10.53 -0.07
N TYR A 71 2.10 -10.06 0.57
CA TYR A 71 2.02 -8.67 1.03
C TYR A 71 2.94 -8.47 2.23
N THR A 72 3.78 -7.44 2.17
CA THR A 72 4.77 -7.13 3.21
C THR A 72 4.34 -5.93 4.02
N PHE A 73 4.55 -5.99 5.34
CA PHE A 73 4.24 -4.87 6.22
C PHE A 73 5.10 -3.65 5.86
N THR A 74 4.43 -2.59 5.42
CA THR A 74 5.01 -1.40 4.82
C THR A 74 4.43 -0.17 5.52
N HIS A 75 5.24 0.89 5.61
CA HIS A 75 4.88 2.14 6.27
C HIS A 75 3.65 2.84 5.67
N GLY A 76 3.47 2.74 4.34
CA GLY A 76 2.40 3.42 3.60
C GLY A 76 2.77 4.85 3.15
N ASP A 77 3.64 5.54 3.88
CA ASP A 77 4.17 6.89 3.51
C ASP A 77 5.63 7.10 3.94
N LEU A 78 6.56 6.23 3.50
CA LEU A 78 7.96 6.33 3.90
C LEU A 78 8.73 7.38 3.08
N THR A 79 8.41 8.64 3.32
CA THR A 79 9.10 9.81 2.74
C THR A 79 10.16 10.35 3.71
N TYR A 80 11.05 11.22 3.24
CA TYR A 80 12.15 11.74 4.06
C TYR A 80 11.68 12.55 5.28
N VAL A 81 10.46 13.10 5.25
CA VAL A 81 9.88 13.81 6.40
C VAL A 81 9.50 12.87 7.55
N ASN A 82 9.32 11.58 7.24
CA ASN A 82 9.02 10.51 8.19
C ASN A 82 10.29 9.72 8.58
N ILE A 83 11.47 10.29 8.40
CA ILE A 83 12.76 9.69 8.80
C ILE A 83 13.49 10.66 9.72
N MET A 84 13.59 10.30 11.01
CA MET A 84 14.30 11.10 12.00
C MET A 84 15.77 10.68 12.07
N VAL A 85 16.68 11.66 11.99
CA VAL A 85 18.13 11.45 12.05
C VAL A 85 18.73 12.38 13.10
N GLU A 86 19.53 11.82 14.01
CA GLU A 86 20.30 12.54 15.02
C GLU A 86 21.75 12.05 14.98
N ASP A 87 22.72 12.96 14.96
CA ASP A 87 24.15 12.65 14.86
C ASP A 87 24.51 11.66 13.73
N GLY A 88 23.85 11.81 12.58
CA GLY A 88 24.04 10.94 11.42
C GLY A 88 23.46 9.53 11.56
N CYS A 89 22.72 9.25 12.64
CA CYS A 89 22.09 7.98 12.92
C CYS A 89 20.56 8.07 12.79
N LEU A 90 19.93 7.06 12.19
CA LEU A 90 18.47 6.91 12.19
C LEU A 90 17.99 6.71 13.64
N THR A 91 17.11 7.59 14.11
CA THR A 91 16.56 7.55 15.49
C THR A 91 15.08 7.22 15.54
N GLY A 92 14.34 7.39 14.44
CA GLY A 92 12.90 7.13 14.43
C GLY A 92 12.27 7.15 13.05
N ILE A 93 11.13 6.48 12.96
CA ILE A 93 10.19 6.50 11.83
C ILE A 93 8.80 6.70 12.46
N PRO A 94 8.25 7.92 12.52
CA PRO A 94 6.88 8.20 13.00
C PRO A 94 5.84 7.96 11.90
N ASP A 95 4.56 8.32 12.14
CA ASP A 95 3.51 8.44 11.10
C ASP A 95 3.04 7.11 10.46
N TRP A 96 2.73 6.12 11.30
CA TRP A 96 2.35 4.76 10.88
C TRP A 96 0.85 4.57 10.59
N GLU A 97 0.00 5.59 10.64
CA GLU A 97 -1.45 5.48 10.37
C GLU A 97 -1.81 4.87 9.02
N ALA A 98 -0.98 5.06 8.00
CA ALA A 98 -1.17 4.48 6.67
C ALA A 98 -0.56 3.07 6.52
N SER A 99 0.01 2.51 7.60
CA SER A 99 0.71 1.24 7.53
C SER A 99 -0.20 0.03 7.38
N GLY A 100 0.33 -0.97 6.69
CA GLY A 100 -0.39 -2.19 6.36
C GLY A 100 0.48 -3.15 5.59
N TYR A 101 -0.09 -4.30 5.25
CA TYR A 101 0.54 -5.26 4.34
C TYR A 101 0.23 -4.82 2.90
N PHE A 102 1.25 -4.40 2.16
CA PHE A 102 1.17 -3.88 0.78
C PHE A 102 2.02 -4.74 -0.18
N PRO A 103 1.78 -4.65 -1.51
CA PRO A 103 2.71 -5.17 -2.52
C PRO A 103 4.07 -4.47 -2.43
N VAL A 104 5.19 -5.21 -2.59
CA VAL A 104 6.57 -4.69 -2.57
C VAL A 104 7.49 -5.33 -3.59
#